data_AF-A0A941GWK2-F1
#
_entry.id   AF-A0A941GWK2-F1
#
_cell.length_a   1.000
_cell.length_b   1.000
_cell.length_c   1.000
_cell.angle_alpha   90.00
_cell.angle_beta   90.00
_cell.angle_gamma   90.00
#
_symmetry.space_group_name_H-M   'P 1'
#
loop_
_entity.id
_entity.type
_entity.pdbx_description
1 polymer ?
#
loop_
_entity_poly.entity_id
_entity_poly.type
_entity_poly.pdbx_seq_one_letter_code
_entity_poly.pdbx_strand_id
1 'polypeptide(L)'
;MPTLTLNEEQVFSLIQQLSPEQQDKIFQFLLEKQQKKWETLAQKGQLQIQKIAQEKNKNWEKMTEEEKEDFINDLIHEDRQCH
;
A
#
# COMPACT_ATOMS: atom_id res chain seq x y z
N MET A 1 -12.51 -32.76 -14.46
CA MET A 1 -13.23 -31.48 -14.34
C MET A 1 -12.60 -30.54 -15.35
N PRO A 2 -13.30 -30.13 -16.43
CA PRO A 2 -12.74 -29.19 -17.38
C PRO A 2 -12.43 -27.85 -16.67
N THR A 3 -11.23 -27.33 -16.90
CA THR A 3 -10.79 -26.05 -16.34
C THR A 3 -11.28 -24.95 -17.25
N LEU A 4 -12.17 -24.09 -16.76
CA LEU A 4 -12.61 -22.91 -17.51
C LEU A 4 -11.50 -21.86 -17.42
N THR A 5 -10.90 -21.54 -18.57
CA THR A 5 -9.89 -20.47 -18.66
C THR A 5 -10.57 -19.25 -19.25
N LEU A 6 -10.71 -18.20 -18.46
CA LEU A 6 -11.27 -16.92 -18.91
C LEU A 6 -10.12 -15.93 -19.12
N ASN A 7 -10.18 -15.18 -20.21
CA ASN A 7 -9.31 -14.03 -20.42
C ASN A 7 -9.87 -12.78 -19.72
N GLU A 8 -9.07 -11.73 -19.64
CA GLU A 8 -9.44 -10.48 -18.97
C GLU A 8 -10.73 -9.86 -19.54
N GLU A 9 -10.85 -9.78 -20.87
CA GLU A 9 -12.01 -9.21 -21.54
C GLU A 9 -13.31 -9.97 -21.22
N GLN A 10 -13.24 -11.30 -21.13
CA GLN A 10 -14.35 -12.16 -20.75
C GLN A 10 -14.77 -11.91 -19.30
N VAL A 11 -13.81 -11.71 -18.39
CA VAL A 11 -14.11 -11.39 -16.98
C VAL A 11 -14.81 -10.03 -16.87
N PHE A 12 -14.32 -9.00 -17.57
CA PHE A 12 -14.97 -7.68 -17.55
C PHE A 12 -16.37 -7.72 -18.17
N SER A 13 -16.55 -8.44 -19.28
CA SER A 13 -17.85 -8.61 -19.90
C SER A 13 -18.87 -9.26 -18.96
N LEU A 14 -18.44 -10.22 -18.15
CA LEU A 14 -19.30 -10.85 -17.14
C LEU A 14 -19.67 -9.87 -16.02
N ILE A 15 -18.73 -9.05 -15.55
CA ILE A 15 -18.98 -8.05 -14.52
C ILE A 15 -20.00 -7.01 -15.01
N GLN A 16 -19.89 -6.56 -16.27
CA GLN A 16 -20.80 -5.59 -16.87
C GLN A 16 -22.26 -6.10 -16.96
N GLN A 17 -22.46 -7.41 -17.04
CA GLN A 17 -23.79 -8.03 -17.10
C GLN A 17 -24.48 -8.14 -15.73
N LEU A 18 -23.75 -7.89 -14.63
CA LEU A 18 -24.30 -7.96 -13.29
C LEU A 18 -25.22 -6.77 -12.98
N SER A 19 -26.09 -6.94 -11.97
CA SER A 19 -26.87 -5.81 -11.47
C SER A 19 -25.97 -4.75 -10.81
N PRO A 20 -26.41 -3.48 -10.73
CA PRO A 20 -25.63 -2.43 -10.06
C PRO A 20 -25.20 -2.80 -8.64
N GLU A 21 -26.10 -3.41 -7.86
CA GLU A 21 -25.81 -3.83 -6.48
C GLU A 21 -24.71 -4.91 -6.40
N GLN A 22 -24.64 -5.79 -7.41
CA GLN A 22 -23.59 -6.81 -7.49
C GLN A 22 -22.25 -6.21 -7.93
N GLN A 23 -22.28 -5.22 -8.85
CA GLN A 23 -21.09 -4.48 -9.24
C GLN A 23 -20.51 -3.71 -8.06
N ASP A 24 -21.35 -3.07 -7.24
CA ASP A 24 -20.94 -2.36 -6.02
C ASP A 24 -20.25 -3.29 -5.03
N LYS A 25 -20.76 -4.51 -4.82
CA LYS A 25 -20.13 -5.51 -3.96
C LYS A 25 -18.75 -5.94 -4.48
N ILE A 26 -18.61 -6.12 -5.79
CA ILE A 26 -17.30 -6.44 -6.40
C ILE A 26 -16.34 -5.27 -6.22
N PHE A 27 -16.81 -4.04 -6.43
CA PHE A 27 -16.00 -2.85 -6.26
C PHE A 27 -15.52 -2.68 -4.82
N GLN A 28 -16.40 -2.84 -3.82
CA GLN A 28 -16.03 -2.84 -2.41
C GLN A 28 -14.98 -3.91 -2.09
N PHE A 29 -15.17 -5.13 -2.58
CA PHE A 29 -14.20 -6.21 -2.40
C PHE A 29 -12.81 -5.86 -2.98
N LEU A 30 -12.77 -5.25 -4.18
CA LEU A 30 -11.51 -4.83 -4.80
C LEU A 30 -10.83 -3.69 -4.03
N LEU A 31 -11.62 -2.74 -3.51
CA LEU A 31 -11.12 -1.67 -2.65
C LEU A 31 -10.51 -2.22 -1.35
N GLU A 32 -11.20 -3.10 -0.64
CA GLU A 32 -10.68 -3.71 0.59
C GLU A 32 -9.39 -4.49 0.34
N LYS A 33 -9.30 -5.21 -0.78
CA LYS A 33 -8.09 -5.93 -1.17
C LYS A 33 -6.93 -4.98 -1.43
N GLN A 34 -7.21 -3.84 -2.06
CA GLN A 34 -6.21 -2.80 -2.29
C GLN A 34 -5.79 -2.13 -0.96
N GLN A 35 -6.73 -1.84 -0.07
CA GLN A 35 -6.45 -1.27 1.24
C GLN A 35 -5.55 -2.20 2.08
N LYS A 36 -5.82 -3.51 2.12
CA LYS A 36 -4.92 -4.47 2.80
C LYS A 36 -3.51 -4.45 2.22
N LYS A 37 -3.36 -4.27 0.91
CA LYS A 37 -2.05 -4.10 0.26
C LYS A 37 -1.38 -2.80 0.71
N TRP A 38 -2.12 -1.69 0.77
CA TRP A 38 -1.63 -0.41 1.27
C TRP A 38 -1.23 -0.46 2.74
N GLU A 39 -2.05 -1.05 3.61
CA GLU A 39 -1.73 -1.26 5.03
C GLU A 39 -0.47 -2.11 5.18
N THR A 40 -0.33 -3.18 4.38
CA THR A 40 0.89 -4.00 4.38
C THR A 40 2.11 -3.20 3.93
N LEU A 41 1.98 -2.34 2.92
CA LEU A 41 3.06 -1.48 2.44
C LEU A 41 3.42 -0.40 3.47
N ALA A 42 2.42 0.21 4.12
CA ALA A 42 2.60 1.21 5.17
C ALA A 42 3.29 0.61 6.40
N GLN A 43 2.85 -0.57 6.86
CA GLN A 43 3.49 -1.30 7.96
C GLN A 43 4.94 -1.67 7.63
N LYS A 44 5.20 -2.15 6.41
CA LYS A 44 6.57 -2.42 5.94
C LYS A 44 7.43 -1.16 5.92
N GLY A 45 6.90 -0.04 5.44
CA GLY A 45 7.57 1.26 5.44
C GLY A 45 7.89 1.73 6.86
N GLN A 46 6.92 1.61 7.78
CA GLN A 46 7.10 1.98 9.18
C GLN A 46 8.18 1.13 9.86
N LEU A 47 8.19 -0.19 9.67
CA LEU A 47 9.23 -1.07 10.21
C LEU A 47 10.63 -0.70 9.68
N GLN A 48 10.73 -0.35 8.40
CA GLN A 48 11.99 0.10 7.80
C GLN A 48 12.46 1.43 8.39
N ILE A 49 11.57 2.40 8.55
CA ILE A 49 11.88 3.70 9.14
C ILE A 49 12.30 3.54 10.62
N GLN A 50 11.62 2.69 11.39
CA GLN A 50 12.01 2.36 12.76
C GLN A 50 13.43 1.78 12.84
N LYS A 51 13.78 0.88 11.91
CA LYS A 51 15.13 0.30 11.83
C LYS A 51 16.19 1.37 11.52
N ILE A 52 15.94 2.23 10.54
CA ILE A 52 16.87 3.32 10.17
C ILE A 52 17.01 4.34 11.32
N ALA A 53 15.91 4.65 12.02
CA ALA A 53 15.95 5.50 13.20
C ALA A 53 16.84 4.90 14.30
N GLN A 54 16.69 3.60 14.58
CA GLN A 54 17.56 2.89 15.54
C GLN A 54 19.03 2.92 15.12
N GLU A 55 19.33 2.68 13.84
CA GLU A 55 20.69 2.78 13.29
C GLU A 55 21.30 4.18 13.48
N LYS A 56 20.46 5.23 13.43
CA LYS A 56 20.83 6.63 13.68
C LYS A 56 20.70 7.05 15.15
N ASN A 57 20.54 6.11 16.09
CA ASN A 57 20.32 6.36 17.54
C ASN A 57 19.11 7.25 17.86
N LYS A 58 18.12 7.29 16.98
CA LYS A 58 16.85 8.02 17.13
C LYS A 58 15.71 7.05 17.48
N ASN A 59 14.74 7.50 18.28
CA ASN A 59 13.58 6.68 18.67
C ASN A 59 12.31 7.16 17.98
N TRP A 60 11.95 6.48 16.89
CA TRP A 60 10.75 6.79 16.07
C TRP A 60 9.44 6.82 16.88
N GLU A 61 9.28 5.97 17.90
CA GLU A 61 8.04 5.90 18.69
C GLU A 61 7.89 7.07 19.66
N LYS A 62 8.99 7.75 19.99
CA LYS A 62 9.00 8.91 20.89
C LYS A 62 8.99 10.26 20.16
N MET A 63 9.12 10.24 18.84
CA MET A 63 9.07 11.45 18.02
C MET A 63 7.65 11.99 17.91
N THR A 64 7.52 13.32 17.93
CA THR A 64 6.29 14.00 17.49
C THR A 64 6.07 13.80 16.00
N GLU A 65 4.86 14.09 15.50
CA GLU A 65 4.59 14.01 14.06
C GLU A 65 5.48 14.97 13.25
N GLU A 66 5.76 16.17 13.77
CA GLU A 66 6.68 17.14 13.16
C GLU A 66 8.11 16.58 13.07
N GLU A 67 8.62 15.97 14.15
CA GLU A 67 9.95 15.34 14.16
C GLU A 67 10.04 14.13 13.22
N LYS A 68 8.94 13.39 13.04
CA LYS A 68 8.85 12.29 12.07
C LYS A 68 8.88 12.77 10.63
N GLU A 69 8.14 13.85 10.34
CA GLU A 69 8.14 14.48 9.02
C GLU A 69 9.54 14.99 8.66
N ASP A 70 10.20 15.70 9.57
CA ASP A 70 11.58 16.16 9.38
C ASP A 70 12.55 14.98 9.18
N PHE A 71 12.42 13.91 9.96
CA PHE A 71 13.26 12.72 9.82
C PHE A 71 13.07 12.00 8.48
N ILE A 72 11.82 11.86 8.02
CA ILE A 72 11.53 11.29 6.69
C ILE A 72 12.08 12.20 5.60
N ASN A 73 11.92 13.51 5.74
CA ASN A 73 12.42 14.49 4.79
C ASN A 73 13.95 14.40 4.66
N ASP A 74 14.66 14.38 5.79
CA ASP A 74 16.11 14.16 5.85
C ASP A 74 16.50 12.84 5.16
N LEU A 75 15.80 11.74 5.45
CA LEU A 75 16.08 10.43 4.86
C LEU A 75 15.92 10.43 3.33
N ILE A 76 14.84 11.03 2.82
CA ILE A 76 14.55 11.12 1.38
C ILE A 76 15.55 12.03 0.66
N HIS A 77 16.10 13.03 1.35
CA HIS A 77 17.07 13.98 0.81
C HIS A 77 18.53 13.53 0.98
N GLU A 78 18.84 12.69 1.96
CA GLU A 78 20.14 12.04 2.13
C GLU A 78 20.44 11.05 0.98
N ASP A 79 19.46 10.25 0.54
CA ASP A 79 19.61 9.34 -0.62
C ASP A 79 19.76 10.10 -1.96
N ARG A 80 19.45 11.40 -1.98
CA ARG A 80 19.66 12.32 -3.10
C ARG A 80 20.99 13.08 -3.00
N GLN A 81 22.06 12.44 -2.51
CA GLN A 81 23.41 12.93 -2.82
C GLN A 81 23.63 12.87 -4.34
N CYS A 82 23.34 13.98 -5.03
CA CYS A 82 23.79 14.25 -6.38
C CYS A 82 25.29 13.93 -6.46
N HIS A 83 25.64 12.87 -7.20
CA HIS A 83 26.96 12.75 -7.82
C HIS A 83 27.02 13.65 -9.05
#